data_AF-A0A960REV6-F1
#
_entry.id   AF-A0A960REV6-F1
#
_cell.length_a   1.000
_cell.length_b   1.000
_cell.length_c   1.000
_cell.angle_alpha   90.00
_cell.angle_beta   90.00
_cell.angle_gamma   90.00
#
_symmetry.space_group_name_H-M   'P 1'
#
loop_
_entity.id
_entity.type
_entity.pdbx_description
1 polymer ?
#
loop_
_entity_poly.entity_id
_entity_poly.type
_entity_poly.pdbx_seq_one_letter_code
_entity_poly.pdbx_strand_id
1 'polypeptide(L)'
;RKGLADTALKTANSGYMTRKLVDVAQDVIVVEQDCNTLNGIEVKPIYEGDEELVPLSARILGRTALDDIRDPRTREIIVAASQEIDEVAVGKIAAAEIESLKIRSVLTCESRNGTCAKCYGRNLATGGSIGLGQAAGVIAAQSIGEPGTQLTMRTFHIGGTASSVFKQPQIIAKHSGIVRYQDLRTVQALDGNYIALNKNGYVSIYDEEGREFERYNVVIGAVISVADGDTVKKGNSFVKWDPYNVPILSEQTGVIDFHDFIEGVTVKKDVDESTGLEGTVVLEHKEDLHPQIFLKHPETGETLSYYSIPAAAHVMVKKGDSVIAGAILAKTPRKVVRTKDITGGLPRVAELFEARRPKEAAEIARIDGIVEFAGTARGRRKLVVRDQVTGDEEEHLIPMGKHIVVFRGDHVKKGQQLTEGPVVPQEILEVCGPQELQEYLVNEVQMVYRLQGVEINDKHI
;
A
#
# COMPACT_ATOMS: atom_id res chain seq x y z
N ARG A 1 6.58 33.34 11.30
CA ARG A 1 5.94 33.37 12.65
C ARG A 1 5.14 32.11 12.94
N LYS A 2 4.16 31.69 12.12
CA LYS A 2 3.37 30.46 12.35
C LYS A 2 4.24 29.18 12.45
N GLY A 3 5.16 28.98 11.50
CA GLY A 3 6.07 27.82 11.53
C GLY A 3 6.94 27.73 12.80
N LEU A 4 7.48 28.85 13.31
CA LEU A 4 8.30 28.85 14.53
C LEU A 4 7.50 28.49 15.80
N ALA A 5 6.24 28.95 15.90
CA ALA A 5 5.37 28.60 17.01
C ALA A 5 4.95 27.13 16.97
N ASP A 6 4.63 26.62 15.77
CA ASP A 6 4.30 25.21 15.55
C ASP A 6 5.50 24.29 15.86
N THR A 7 6.72 24.71 15.48
CA THR A 7 7.94 23.99 15.83
C THR A 7 8.12 23.88 17.35
N ALA A 8 7.95 24.96 18.11
CA ALA A 8 8.11 24.93 19.57
C ALA A 8 7.10 23.97 20.25
N LEU A 9 5.82 24.05 19.87
CA LEU A 9 4.77 23.23 20.46
C LEU A 9 4.91 21.74 20.08
N LYS A 10 5.25 21.44 18.82
CA LYS A 10 5.47 20.05 18.38
C LYS A 10 6.73 19.43 18.98
N THR A 11 7.78 20.21 19.19
CA THR A 11 9.01 19.75 19.86
C THR A 11 8.73 19.32 21.30
N ALA A 12 7.88 20.06 22.02
CA ALA A 12 7.44 19.67 23.36
C ALA A 12 6.66 18.34 23.36
N ASN A 13 5.77 18.14 22.38
CA ASN A 13 5.03 16.88 22.23
C ASN A 13 5.95 15.69 21.94
N SER A 14 6.95 15.88 21.07
CA SER A 14 7.95 14.84 20.78
C SER A 14 8.78 14.50 22.02
N GLY A 15 9.27 15.51 22.75
CA GLY A 15 10.02 15.28 23.99
C GLY A 15 9.19 14.56 25.06
N TYR A 16 7.91 14.89 25.18
CA TYR A 16 6.98 14.20 26.08
C TYR A 16 6.75 12.74 25.66
N MET A 17 6.62 12.46 24.36
CA MET A 17 6.56 11.09 23.83
C MET A 17 7.82 10.30 24.17
N THR A 18 9.01 10.87 23.97
CA THR A 18 10.28 10.21 24.33
C THR A 18 10.32 9.82 25.80
N ARG A 19 9.87 10.70 26.70
CA ARG A 19 9.78 10.38 28.13
C ARG A 19 8.86 9.18 28.39
N LYS A 20 7.66 9.17 27.79
CA LYS A 20 6.73 8.03 27.92
C LYS A 20 7.33 6.73 27.40
N LEU A 21 8.04 6.78 26.26
CA LEU A 21 8.70 5.60 25.70
C LEU A 21 9.76 5.06 26.66
N VAL A 22 10.57 5.93 27.27
CA VAL A 22 11.55 5.51 28.29
C VAL A 22 10.86 4.91 29.51
N ASP A 23 9.81 5.55 30.03
CA ASP A 23 9.08 5.07 31.20
C ASP A 23 8.51 3.65 31.00
N VAL A 24 8.07 3.31 29.78
CA VAL A 24 7.53 1.98 29.44
C VAL A 24 8.63 0.97 29.08
N ALA A 25 9.72 1.41 28.44
CA ALA A 25 10.75 0.52 27.91
C ALA A 25 11.95 0.29 28.86
N GLN A 26 12.07 1.05 29.96
CA GLN A 26 13.26 1.00 30.83
C GLN A 26 13.58 -0.40 31.41
N ASP A 27 12.56 -1.26 31.59
CA ASP A 27 12.73 -2.61 32.13
C ASP A 27 13.23 -3.63 31.09
N VAL A 28 13.33 -3.23 29.82
CA VAL A 28 13.85 -4.08 28.75
C VAL A 28 15.38 -4.04 28.76
N ILE A 29 15.97 -4.92 29.56
CA ILE A 29 17.41 -5.13 29.69
C ILE A 29 17.78 -6.48 29.09
N VAL A 30 18.98 -6.60 28.52
CA VAL A 30 19.50 -7.90 28.08
C VAL A 30 19.93 -8.73 29.29
N VAL A 31 19.18 -9.78 29.61
CA VAL A 31 19.41 -10.57 30.84
C VAL A 31 20.10 -11.91 30.60
N GLU A 32 19.97 -12.47 29.40
CA GLU A 32 20.51 -13.77 29.04
C GLU A 32 20.98 -13.78 27.59
N GLN A 33 21.78 -14.79 27.22
CA GLN A 33 22.32 -14.88 25.87
C GLN A 33 21.29 -15.39 24.86
N ASP A 34 20.54 -16.42 25.24
CA ASP A 34 19.58 -17.09 24.36
C ASP A 34 18.40 -17.63 25.16
N CYS A 35 17.18 -17.20 24.83
CA CYS A 35 15.95 -17.74 25.40
C CYS A 35 15.51 -19.07 24.77
N ASN A 36 16.22 -19.56 23.75
CA ASN A 36 15.91 -20.75 22.94
C ASN A 36 14.51 -20.76 22.31
N THR A 37 13.90 -19.57 22.12
CA THR A 37 12.63 -19.46 21.42
C THR A 37 12.74 -20.01 20.00
N LEU A 38 11.74 -20.81 19.62
CA LEU A 38 11.54 -21.26 18.24
C LEU A 38 10.59 -20.32 17.48
N ASN A 39 10.09 -19.29 18.15
CA ASN A 39 9.19 -18.30 17.58
C ASN A 39 10.00 -17.12 17.04
N GLY A 40 9.68 -16.71 15.83
CA GLY A 40 10.25 -15.53 15.19
C GLY A 40 9.21 -14.80 14.36
N ILE A 41 9.65 -13.72 13.74
CA ILE A 41 8.83 -12.92 12.83
C ILE A 41 9.34 -13.11 11.41
N GLU A 42 8.42 -13.16 10.46
CA GLU A 42 8.75 -13.10 9.04
C GLU A 42 8.97 -11.62 8.66
N VAL A 43 10.08 -11.32 7.99
CA VAL A 43 10.41 -9.96 7.57
C VAL A 43 10.49 -9.91 6.05
N LYS A 44 9.86 -8.88 5.47
CA LYS A 44 9.76 -8.59 4.04
C LYS A 44 10.22 -7.16 3.76
N PRO A 45 10.64 -6.81 2.54
CA PRO A 45 10.80 -5.41 2.15
C PRO A 45 9.49 -4.63 2.37
N ILE A 46 9.61 -3.34 2.72
CA ILE A 46 8.45 -2.45 2.83
C ILE A 46 8.30 -1.71 1.50
N TYR A 47 7.15 -1.90 0.86
CA TYR A 47 6.78 -1.21 -0.38
C TYR A 47 5.76 -0.12 -0.10
N GLU A 48 5.90 1.02 -0.78
CA GLU A 48 4.88 2.06 -0.87
C GLU A 48 4.41 2.16 -2.33
N GLY A 49 3.30 1.48 -2.64
CA GLY A 49 2.89 1.29 -4.03
C GLY A 49 3.91 0.44 -4.78
N ASP A 50 4.52 1.02 -5.82
CA ASP A 50 5.52 0.35 -6.65
C ASP A 50 6.97 0.68 -6.23
N GLU A 51 7.16 1.58 -5.25
CA GLU A 51 8.47 1.98 -4.76
C GLU A 51 8.86 1.15 -3.53
N GLU A 52 10.06 0.56 -3.57
CA GLU A 52 10.66 -0.11 -2.42
C GLU A 52 11.23 0.93 -1.46
N LEU A 53 10.50 1.19 -0.36
CA LEU A 53 10.87 2.21 0.62
C LEU A 53 11.97 1.72 1.57
N VAL A 54 11.87 0.46 2.02
CA VAL A 54 12.86 -0.15 2.91
C VAL A 54 13.24 -1.53 2.38
N PRO A 55 14.48 -1.70 1.91
CA PRO A 55 14.92 -2.99 1.41
C PRO A 55 15.10 -3.99 2.54
N LEU A 56 14.92 -5.28 2.22
CA LEU A 56 15.08 -6.37 3.19
C LEU A 56 16.45 -6.33 3.88
N SER A 57 17.51 -6.00 3.12
CA SER A 57 18.89 -5.87 3.60
C SER A 57 19.04 -4.93 4.80
N ALA A 58 18.34 -3.79 4.79
CA ALA A 58 18.38 -2.82 5.88
C ALA A 58 17.63 -3.30 7.13
N ARG A 59 16.55 -4.08 6.95
CA ARG A 59 15.72 -4.58 8.06
C ARG A 59 16.40 -5.72 8.83
N ILE A 60 17.14 -6.57 8.12
CA ILE A 60 17.75 -7.80 8.68
C ILE A 60 19.16 -7.59 9.23
N LEU A 61 19.82 -6.47 8.90
CA LEU A 61 21.19 -6.22 9.34
C LEU A 61 21.32 -6.26 10.87
N GLY A 62 22.25 -7.08 11.36
CA GLY A 62 22.49 -7.26 12.78
C GLY A 62 21.34 -7.92 13.53
N ARG A 63 20.48 -8.65 12.82
CA ARG A 63 19.47 -9.55 13.41
C ARG A 63 19.99 -10.98 13.45
N THR A 64 19.31 -11.83 14.22
CA THR A 64 19.66 -13.26 14.30
C THR A 64 18.68 -14.06 13.47
N ALA A 65 19.19 -14.92 12.59
CA ALA A 65 18.37 -15.83 11.80
C ALA A 65 17.67 -16.84 12.73
N LEU A 66 16.38 -17.10 12.49
CA LEU A 66 15.67 -18.14 13.21
C LEU A 66 16.01 -19.51 12.63
N ASP A 67 15.85 -19.65 11.32
CA ASP A 67 16.09 -20.87 10.53
C ASP A 67 17.37 -20.73 9.68
N ASP A 68 17.84 -21.85 9.13
CA ASP A 68 18.93 -21.84 8.12
C ASP A 68 18.49 -21.06 6.88
N ILE A 69 19.19 -19.96 6.57
CA ILE A 69 18.98 -19.19 5.36
C ILE A 69 19.82 -19.83 4.25
N ARG A 70 19.17 -20.31 3.20
CA ARG A 70 19.81 -21.00 2.07
C ARG A 70 19.58 -20.26 0.77
N ASP A 71 20.56 -20.31 -0.13
CA ASP A 71 20.37 -19.83 -1.49
C ASP A 71 19.37 -20.76 -2.22
N PRO A 72 18.29 -20.24 -2.83
CA PRO A 72 17.29 -21.05 -3.51
C PRO A 72 17.85 -21.81 -4.72
N ARG A 73 18.93 -21.33 -5.34
CA ARG A 73 19.55 -21.91 -6.53
C ARG A 73 20.59 -22.98 -6.18
N THR A 74 21.52 -22.66 -5.28
CA THR A 74 22.62 -23.57 -4.94
C THR A 74 22.31 -24.50 -3.77
N ARG A 75 21.28 -24.16 -2.96
CA ARG A 75 20.93 -24.82 -1.69
C ARG A 75 22.03 -24.74 -0.63
N GLU A 76 23.06 -23.94 -0.84
CA GLU A 76 24.11 -23.68 0.14
C GLU A 76 23.57 -22.81 1.28
N ILE A 77 24.03 -23.08 2.51
CA ILE A 77 23.66 -22.29 3.68
C ILE A 77 24.43 -20.96 3.63
N ILE A 78 23.71 -19.85 3.56
CA ILE A 78 24.26 -18.49 3.62
C ILE A 78 24.49 -18.10 5.08
N VAL A 79 23.48 -18.35 5.94
CA VAL A 79 23.49 -18.08 7.37
C VAL A 79 22.86 -19.25 8.10
N ALA A 80 23.54 -19.81 9.11
CA ALA A 80 22.99 -20.89 9.90
C ALA A 80 21.91 -20.39 10.88
N ALA A 81 21.02 -21.28 11.32
CA ALA A 81 20.07 -20.98 12.37
C ALA A 81 20.77 -20.42 13.63
N SER A 82 20.18 -19.42 14.26
CA SER A 82 20.72 -18.71 15.43
C SER A 82 22.04 -17.96 15.23
N GLN A 83 22.46 -17.72 13.98
CA GLN A 83 23.62 -16.90 13.66
C GLN A 83 23.21 -15.44 13.40
N GLU A 84 24.07 -14.50 13.77
CA GLU A 84 23.91 -13.07 13.47
C GLU A 84 24.12 -12.81 11.96
N ILE A 85 23.26 -11.99 11.38
CA ILE A 85 23.29 -11.58 9.98
C ILE A 85 24.18 -10.33 9.86
N ASP A 86 25.40 -10.52 9.35
CA ASP A 86 26.39 -9.46 9.12
C ASP A 86 26.27 -8.86 7.70
N GLU A 87 27.05 -7.83 7.41
CA GLU A 87 27.05 -7.12 6.12
C GLU A 87 27.38 -8.06 4.93
N VAL A 88 28.22 -9.07 5.16
CA VAL A 88 28.60 -10.06 4.14
C VAL A 88 27.43 -10.99 3.85
N ALA A 89 26.77 -11.49 4.88
CA ALA A 89 25.56 -12.31 4.77
C ALA A 89 24.43 -11.54 4.11
N VAL A 90 24.22 -10.27 4.47
CA VAL A 90 23.23 -9.41 3.82
C VAL A 90 23.49 -9.29 2.31
N GLY A 91 24.75 -9.08 1.90
CA GLY A 91 25.11 -9.03 0.48
C GLY A 91 24.81 -10.33 -0.27
N LYS A 92 25.06 -11.49 0.36
CA LYS A 92 24.72 -12.80 -0.21
C LYS A 92 23.21 -13.03 -0.28
N ILE A 93 22.46 -12.66 0.75
CA ILE A 93 21.00 -12.75 0.80
C ILE A 93 20.37 -11.91 -0.31
N ALA A 94 20.87 -10.68 -0.51
CA ALA A 94 20.42 -9.80 -1.58
C ALA A 94 20.73 -10.37 -2.97
N ALA A 95 21.92 -10.96 -3.17
CA ALA A 95 22.30 -11.60 -4.43
C ALA A 95 21.53 -12.89 -4.72
N ALA A 96 21.02 -13.54 -3.68
CA ALA A 96 20.16 -14.72 -3.75
C ALA A 96 18.68 -14.39 -4.02
N GLU A 97 18.32 -13.10 -4.06
CA GLU A 97 16.96 -12.59 -4.34
C GLU A 97 15.89 -13.21 -3.41
N ILE A 98 16.24 -13.36 -2.13
CA ILE A 98 15.32 -13.87 -1.11
C ILE A 98 14.29 -12.77 -0.76
N GLU A 99 13.00 -13.05 -0.95
CA GLU A 99 11.91 -12.09 -0.73
C GLU A 99 11.48 -11.97 0.74
N SER A 100 11.58 -13.05 1.51
CA SER A 100 11.23 -13.07 2.92
C SER A 100 12.11 -14.05 3.70
N LEU A 101 12.32 -13.76 4.99
CA LEU A 101 13.02 -14.66 5.89
C LEU A 101 12.53 -14.51 7.33
N LYS A 102 12.73 -15.56 8.12
CA LYS A 102 12.38 -15.57 9.55
C LYS A 102 13.57 -15.15 10.40
N ILE A 103 13.38 -14.11 11.20
CA ILE A 103 14.35 -13.66 12.20
C ILE A 103 13.79 -13.83 13.61
N ARG A 104 14.72 -13.86 14.57
CA ARG A 104 14.37 -13.67 15.97
C ARG A 104 14.02 -12.21 16.23
N SER A 105 13.08 -11.99 17.14
CA SER A 105 12.62 -10.66 17.54
C SER A 105 12.54 -10.53 19.06
N VAL A 106 12.62 -9.29 19.53
CA VAL A 106 12.36 -8.94 20.93
C VAL A 106 10.90 -9.23 21.31
N LEU A 107 9.98 -9.15 20.35
CA LEU A 107 8.55 -9.39 20.55
C LEU A 107 8.19 -10.87 20.72
N THR A 108 9.01 -11.79 20.20
CA THR A 108 8.85 -13.25 20.35
C THR A 108 9.83 -13.84 21.37
N CYS A 109 10.45 -12.98 22.18
CA CYS A 109 11.41 -13.38 23.19
C CYS A 109 10.70 -14.02 24.40
N GLU A 110 11.14 -15.20 24.80
CA GLU A 110 10.55 -15.95 25.92
C GLU A 110 11.28 -15.72 27.26
N SER A 111 12.21 -14.76 27.31
CA SER A 111 12.87 -14.33 28.54
C SER A 111 11.85 -13.76 29.53
N ARG A 112 11.91 -14.18 30.79
CA ARG A 112 10.92 -13.77 31.82
C ARG A 112 10.96 -12.27 32.14
N ASN A 113 12.16 -11.72 32.29
CA ASN A 113 12.39 -10.32 32.64
C ASN A 113 13.38 -9.73 31.63
N GLY A 114 12.94 -8.80 30.78
CA GLY A 114 13.80 -8.20 29.75
C GLY A 114 13.86 -9.04 28.47
N THR A 115 15.03 -9.09 27.82
CA THR A 115 15.22 -9.77 26.53
C THR A 115 16.52 -10.57 26.50
N CYS A 116 16.64 -11.52 25.57
CA CYS A 116 17.90 -12.23 25.32
C CYS A 116 18.73 -11.53 24.24
N ALA A 117 20.05 -11.74 24.29
CA ALA A 117 20.98 -11.12 23.36
C ALA A 117 20.70 -11.51 21.90
N LYS A 118 20.35 -12.78 21.63
CA LYS A 118 20.03 -13.24 20.27
C LYS A 118 18.72 -12.67 19.70
N CYS A 119 17.71 -12.42 20.52
CA CYS A 119 16.45 -11.82 20.05
C CYS A 119 16.63 -10.34 19.65
N TYR A 120 17.55 -9.64 20.30
CA TYR A 120 17.92 -8.27 19.93
C TYR A 120 18.95 -8.23 18.78
N GLY A 121 19.97 -9.09 18.86
CA GLY A 121 21.10 -9.19 17.93
C GLY A 121 22.19 -8.16 18.21
N ARG A 122 22.66 -7.51 17.15
CA ARG A 122 23.76 -6.54 17.18
C ARG A 122 23.35 -5.21 17.82
N ASN A 123 24.22 -4.66 18.66
CA ASN A 123 24.16 -3.26 19.08
C ASN A 123 24.75 -2.39 17.97
N LEU A 124 23.92 -1.55 17.36
CA LEU A 124 24.29 -0.72 16.21
C LEU A 124 25.27 0.42 16.58
N ALA A 125 25.35 0.81 17.85
CA ALA A 125 26.28 1.85 18.29
C ALA A 125 27.71 1.34 18.45
N THR A 126 27.88 0.08 18.89
CA THR A 126 29.22 -0.52 19.10
C THR A 126 29.65 -1.42 17.95
N GLY A 127 28.72 -1.87 17.11
CA GLY A 127 28.99 -2.79 16.01
C GLY A 127 29.28 -4.22 16.46
N GLY A 128 29.05 -4.58 17.73
CA GLY A 128 29.14 -5.97 18.22
C GLY A 128 27.79 -6.48 18.70
N SER A 129 27.69 -7.79 18.98
CA SER A 129 26.49 -8.37 19.60
C SER A 129 26.20 -7.69 20.94
N ILE A 130 24.91 -7.51 21.26
CA ILE A 130 24.52 -6.81 22.47
C ILE A 130 24.99 -7.56 23.73
N GLY A 131 25.61 -6.83 24.66
CA GLY A 131 26.12 -7.41 25.91
C GLY A 131 25.04 -7.62 26.96
N LEU A 132 25.27 -8.57 27.87
CA LEU A 132 24.44 -8.73 29.07
C LEU A 132 24.48 -7.46 29.92
N GLY A 133 23.33 -7.07 30.47
CA GLY A 133 23.14 -5.87 31.29
C GLY A 133 22.94 -4.57 30.51
N GLN A 134 22.94 -4.60 29.16
CA GLN A 134 22.64 -3.41 28.37
C GLN A 134 21.15 -3.09 28.36
N ALA A 135 20.81 -1.81 28.56
CA ALA A 135 19.44 -1.31 28.60
C ALA A 135 18.88 -1.11 27.17
N ALA A 136 18.54 -2.22 26.51
CA ALA A 136 18.03 -2.25 25.14
C ALA A 136 16.81 -1.34 24.94
N GLY A 137 15.89 -1.28 25.90
CA GLY A 137 14.68 -0.46 25.82
C GLY A 137 14.94 1.05 25.91
N VAL A 138 15.90 1.49 26.72
CA VAL A 138 16.31 2.91 26.77
C VAL A 138 16.98 3.32 25.46
N ILE A 139 17.84 2.45 24.90
CA ILE A 139 18.47 2.66 23.59
C ILE A 139 17.41 2.78 22.50
N ALA A 140 16.40 1.90 22.52
CA ALA A 140 15.29 1.91 21.58
C ALA A 140 14.46 3.21 21.68
N ALA A 141 14.04 3.59 22.88
CA ALA A 141 13.27 4.81 23.12
C ALA A 141 14.00 6.08 22.66
N GLN A 142 15.32 6.16 22.88
CA GLN A 142 16.15 7.28 22.40
C GLN A 142 16.28 7.29 20.87
N SER A 143 16.48 6.12 20.26
CA SER A 143 16.60 5.96 18.81
C SER A 143 15.35 6.39 18.04
N ILE A 144 14.19 6.37 18.70
CA ILE A 144 12.92 6.86 18.16
C ILE A 144 12.70 8.33 18.51
N GLY A 145 12.91 8.68 19.78
CA GLY A 145 12.56 9.97 20.34
C GLY A 145 13.47 11.14 19.93
N GLU A 146 14.79 10.91 19.82
CA GLU A 146 15.73 11.94 19.40
C GLU A 146 15.47 12.35 17.93
N PRO A 147 15.43 11.43 16.95
CA PRO A 147 15.13 11.82 15.57
C PRO A 147 13.75 12.44 15.44
N GLY A 148 12.75 11.95 16.17
CA GLY A 148 11.42 12.57 16.21
C GLY A 148 11.47 14.04 16.60
N THR A 149 12.25 14.38 17.63
CA THR A 149 12.39 15.77 18.10
C THR A 149 13.20 16.62 17.11
N GLN A 150 14.18 16.02 16.41
CA GLN A 150 14.92 16.71 15.35
C GLN A 150 14.05 17.00 14.12
N LEU A 151 13.16 16.08 13.77
CA LEU A 151 12.25 16.23 12.63
C LEU A 151 11.33 17.44 12.82
N THR A 152 10.76 17.65 14.01
CA THR A 152 9.90 18.83 14.26
C THR A 152 10.63 20.16 14.05
N MET A 153 11.96 20.18 14.18
CA MET A 153 12.79 21.37 13.96
C MET A 153 13.18 21.59 12.49
N ARG A 154 13.44 20.52 11.72
CA ARG A 154 13.98 20.62 10.34
C ARG A 154 12.92 20.88 9.26
N THR A 155 11.71 20.31 9.36
CA THR A 155 10.78 20.22 8.20
C THR A 155 10.12 21.54 7.78
N PHE A 156 10.01 22.55 8.65
CA PHE A 156 9.11 23.70 8.40
C PHE A 156 9.74 24.91 7.69
N HIS A 157 11.01 24.83 7.29
CA HIS A 157 11.67 25.91 6.53
C HIS A 157 11.58 25.74 5.01
N ILE A 158 11.07 24.60 4.51
CA ILE A 158 10.98 24.26 3.07
C ILE A 158 9.61 24.66 2.50
N GLY A 159 8.98 25.73 3.02
CA GLY A 159 7.67 26.20 2.54
C GLY A 159 7.68 26.88 1.17
N GLY A 160 8.75 26.76 0.38
CA GLY A 160 9.01 27.64 -0.77
C GLY A 160 9.00 27.00 -2.16
N THR A 161 9.42 25.74 -2.31
CA THR A 161 9.61 25.13 -3.64
C THR A 161 9.48 23.61 -3.58
N ALA A 162 8.25 23.09 -3.52
CA ALA A 162 8.00 21.66 -3.71
C ALA A 162 7.91 21.36 -5.21
N SER A 163 9.03 21.48 -5.94
CA SER A 163 9.14 20.93 -7.29
C SER A 163 9.45 19.45 -7.17
N SER A 164 8.42 18.64 -6.97
CA SER A 164 8.57 17.19 -7.13
C SER A 164 8.83 16.92 -8.61
N VAL A 165 10.03 16.45 -8.94
CA VAL A 165 10.36 15.94 -10.27
C VAL A 165 9.63 14.60 -10.41
N PHE A 166 8.36 14.65 -10.82
CA PHE A 166 7.54 13.46 -10.98
C PHE A 166 8.03 12.64 -12.18
N LYS A 167 8.44 11.40 -11.91
CA LYS A 167 8.61 10.39 -12.95
C LYS A 167 7.24 9.86 -13.36
N GLN A 168 7.04 9.63 -14.65
CA GLN A 168 5.85 8.95 -15.15
C GLN A 168 5.81 7.53 -14.55
N PRO A 169 4.67 7.10 -13.98
CA PRO A 169 4.57 5.79 -13.39
C PRO A 169 4.60 4.73 -14.50
N GLN A 170 5.55 3.80 -14.38
CA GLN A 170 5.80 2.77 -15.36
C GLN A 170 6.36 1.52 -14.67
N ILE A 171 5.99 0.35 -15.17
CA ILE A 171 6.61 -0.91 -14.75
C ILE A 171 7.77 -1.21 -15.71
N ILE A 172 8.94 -1.51 -15.12
CA ILE A 172 10.16 -1.90 -15.82
C ILE A 172 10.49 -3.34 -15.44
N ALA A 173 10.65 -4.22 -16.42
CA ALA A 173 10.98 -5.62 -16.19
C ALA A 173 12.37 -5.76 -15.53
N LYS A 174 12.48 -6.46 -14.40
CA LYS A 174 13.77 -6.70 -13.73
C LYS A 174 14.51 -7.91 -14.33
N HIS A 175 13.77 -8.84 -14.92
CA HIS A 175 14.25 -10.04 -15.62
C HIS A 175 13.72 -10.10 -17.05
N SER A 176 14.41 -10.87 -17.88
CA SER A 176 13.90 -11.20 -19.22
C SER A 176 13.07 -12.48 -19.10
N GLY A 177 11.95 -12.55 -19.80
CA GLY A 177 11.06 -13.71 -19.73
C GLY A 177 9.80 -13.53 -20.55
N ILE A 178 8.87 -14.48 -20.40
CA ILE A 178 7.59 -14.53 -21.09
C ILE A 178 6.53 -13.86 -20.22
N VAL A 179 5.86 -12.87 -20.75
CA VAL A 179 4.77 -12.17 -20.09
C VAL A 179 3.52 -13.04 -20.10
N ARG A 180 2.85 -13.17 -18.95
CA ARG A 180 1.53 -13.80 -18.85
C ARG A 180 0.56 -12.93 -18.10
N TYR A 181 -0.65 -12.84 -18.63
CA TYR A 181 -1.76 -12.15 -17.99
C TYR A 181 -2.50 -13.09 -17.04
N GLN A 182 -2.69 -12.67 -15.79
CA GLN A 182 -3.47 -13.39 -14.80
C GLN A 182 -4.63 -12.52 -14.33
N ASP A 183 -5.86 -13.01 -14.49
CA ASP A 183 -7.08 -12.31 -14.12
C ASP A 183 -7.19 -10.89 -14.73
N LEU A 184 -6.50 -10.63 -15.84
CA LEU A 184 -6.44 -9.33 -16.49
C LEU A 184 -7.31 -9.35 -17.75
N ARG A 185 -8.30 -8.46 -17.79
CA ARG A 185 -9.13 -8.21 -18.98
C ARG A 185 -8.53 -7.06 -19.75
N THR A 186 -8.18 -7.30 -21.01
CA THR A 186 -7.57 -6.29 -21.89
C THR A 186 -8.33 -6.11 -23.18
N VAL A 187 -8.28 -4.90 -23.72
CA VAL A 187 -8.74 -4.59 -25.07
C VAL A 187 -7.58 -4.05 -25.91
N GLN A 188 -7.50 -4.45 -27.17
CA GLN A 188 -6.48 -3.98 -28.08
C GLN A 188 -6.88 -2.60 -28.62
N ALA A 189 -6.02 -1.61 -28.40
CA ALA A 189 -6.15 -0.27 -28.98
C ALA A 189 -5.72 -0.26 -30.46
N LEU A 190 -6.12 0.78 -31.19
CA LEU A 190 -5.74 0.99 -32.60
C LEU A 190 -4.21 1.03 -32.82
N ASP A 191 -3.47 1.46 -31.79
CA ASP A 191 -2.01 1.58 -31.82
C ASP A 191 -1.28 0.23 -31.62
N GLY A 192 -2.03 -0.87 -31.47
CA GLY A 192 -1.49 -2.20 -31.21
C GLY A 192 -1.20 -2.50 -29.73
N ASN A 193 -1.29 -1.50 -28.85
CA ASN A 193 -1.15 -1.65 -27.40
C ASN A 193 -2.42 -2.27 -26.77
N TYR A 194 -2.27 -2.85 -25.59
CA TYR A 194 -3.37 -3.44 -24.80
C TYR A 194 -3.73 -2.54 -23.63
N ILE A 195 -5.01 -2.24 -23.44
CA ILE A 195 -5.48 -1.41 -22.33
C ILE A 195 -6.17 -2.31 -21.29
N ALA A 196 -5.75 -2.21 -20.03
CA ALA A 196 -6.34 -2.95 -18.92
C ALA A 196 -7.73 -2.38 -18.53
N LEU A 197 -8.73 -3.25 -18.44
CA LEU A 197 -10.13 -2.89 -18.14
C LEU A 197 -10.52 -3.12 -16.68
N ASN A 198 -9.76 -3.91 -15.92
CA ASN A 198 -10.05 -4.22 -14.53
C ASN A 198 -8.89 -3.83 -13.59
N LYS A 199 -9.20 -3.70 -12.30
CA LYS A 199 -8.25 -3.24 -11.27
C LYS A 199 -7.40 -4.37 -10.66
N ASN A 200 -7.91 -5.60 -10.67
CA ASN A 200 -7.33 -6.71 -9.91
C ASN A 200 -6.60 -7.73 -10.80
N GLY A 201 -6.06 -7.26 -11.94
CA GLY A 201 -5.28 -8.11 -12.83
C GLY A 201 -3.79 -8.01 -12.54
N TYR A 202 -3.09 -9.12 -12.74
CA TYR A 202 -1.64 -9.20 -12.60
C TYR A 202 -1.01 -9.45 -13.95
N VAL A 203 0.19 -8.90 -14.12
CA VAL A 203 1.10 -9.32 -15.17
C VAL A 203 2.30 -9.98 -14.51
N SER A 204 2.52 -11.24 -14.86
CA SER A 204 3.63 -12.03 -14.34
C SER A 204 4.64 -12.32 -15.45
N ILE A 205 5.91 -12.35 -15.10
CA ILE A 205 6.99 -12.72 -16.01
C ILE A 205 7.48 -14.12 -15.62
N TYR A 206 7.43 -15.03 -16.58
CA TYR A 206 7.84 -16.42 -16.44
C TYR A 206 9.15 -16.71 -17.15
N ASP A 207 9.90 -17.68 -16.65
CA ASP A 207 11.05 -18.28 -17.35
C ASP A 207 10.60 -19.24 -18.47
N GLU A 208 11.54 -19.64 -19.33
CA GLU A 208 11.35 -20.70 -20.33
C GLU A 208 10.94 -22.05 -19.69
N GLU A 209 11.32 -22.28 -18.43
CA GLU A 209 10.96 -23.46 -17.64
C GLU A 209 9.62 -23.32 -16.88
N GLY A 210 8.90 -22.20 -17.05
CA GLY A 210 7.57 -21.99 -16.46
C GLY A 210 7.55 -21.59 -14.98
N ARG A 211 8.69 -21.16 -14.42
CA ARG A 211 8.78 -20.56 -13.08
C ARG A 211 8.45 -19.07 -13.13
N GLU A 212 7.70 -18.57 -12.15
CA GLU A 212 7.35 -17.14 -12.03
C GLU A 212 8.52 -16.37 -11.39
N PHE A 213 9.05 -15.35 -12.08
CA PHE A 213 10.10 -14.47 -11.56
C PHE A 213 9.54 -13.21 -10.92
N GLU A 214 8.54 -12.61 -11.56
CA GLU A 214 8.00 -11.31 -11.17
C GLU A 214 6.49 -11.33 -11.29
N ARG A 215 5.82 -10.62 -10.38
CA ARG A 215 4.39 -10.38 -10.41
C ARG A 215 4.13 -8.90 -10.17
N TYR A 216 3.41 -8.26 -11.08
CA TYR A 216 3.04 -6.85 -10.98
C TYR A 216 1.54 -6.67 -10.99
N ASN A 217 1.04 -5.85 -10.07
CA ASN A 217 -0.35 -5.39 -10.10
C ASN A 217 -0.53 -4.40 -11.25
N VAL A 218 -1.56 -4.57 -12.07
CA VAL A 218 -1.88 -3.63 -13.14
C VAL A 218 -3.11 -2.81 -12.77
N VAL A 219 -2.96 -1.48 -12.84
CA VAL A 219 -4.07 -0.56 -12.62
C VAL A 219 -4.98 -0.48 -13.83
N ILE A 220 -6.27 -0.22 -13.59
CA ILE A 220 -7.24 0.04 -14.67
C ILE A 220 -6.77 1.21 -15.55
N GLY A 221 -6.88 1.04 -16.86
CA GLY A 221 -6.44 2.02 -17.85
C GLY A 221 -4.94 2.05 -18.12
N ALA A 222 -4.17 1.14 -17.52
CA ALA A 222 -2.79 0.97 -17.90
C ALA A 222 -2.67 0.47 -19.34
N VAL A 223 -1.73 1.05 -20.07
CA VAL A 223 -1.36 0.69 -21.43
C VAL A 223 -0.18 -0.27 -21.35
N ILE A 224 -0.38 -1.47 -21.86
CA ILE A 224 0.58 -2.56 -21.92
C ILE A 224 1.05 -2.69 -23.37
N SER A 225 2.36 -2.57 -23.59
CA SER A 225 2.96 -2.57 -24.93
C SER A 225 3.37 -3.97 -25.43
N VAL A 226 3.14 -5.01 -24.64
CA VAL A 226 3.53 -6.40 -24.90
C VAL A 226 2.28 -7.26 -24.86
N ALA A 227 2.14 -8.27 -25.73
CA ALA A 227 0.98 -9.16 -25.71
C ALA A 227 1.10 -10.27 -24.64
N ASP A 228 -0.01 -10.93 -24.34
CA ASP A 228 0.01 -12.15 -23.52
C ASP A 228 0.77 -13.27 -24.24
N GLY A 229 1.82 -13.80 -23.61
CA GLY A 229 2.72 -14.80 -24.18
C GLY A 229 3.94 -14.24 -24.93
N ASP A 230 4.09 -12.92 -25.06
CA ASP A 230 5.27 -12.31 -25.68
C ASP A 230 6.45 -12.20 -24.71
N THR A 231 7.66 -12.06 -25.27
CA THR A 231 8.90 -11.92 -24.49
C THR A 231 9.20 -10.46 -24.14
N VAL A 232 9.59 -10.21 -22.89
CA VAL A 232 10.11 -8.91 -22.43
C VAL A 232 11.60 -9.03 -22.09
N LYS A 233 12.36 -7.96 -22.36
CA LYS A 233 13.78 -7.86 -21.99
C LYS A 233 13.94 -7.10 -20.68
N LYS A 234 14.93 -7.49 -19.88
CA LYS A 234 15.36 -6.77 -18.68
C LYS A 234 15.60 -5.29 -18.98
N GLY A 235 15.05 -4.41 -18.16
CA GLY A 235 15.17 -2.96 -18.26
C GLY A 235 14.17 -2.29 -19.20
N ASN A 236 13.33 -3.06 -19.90
CA ASN A 236 12.31 -2.49 -20.77
C ASN A 236 11.05 -2.12 -19.97
N SER A 237 10.48 -0.95 -20.25
CA SER A 237 9.18 -0.56 -19.72
C SER A 237 8.08 -1.12 -20.62
N PHE A 238 7.18 -1.90 -20.04
CA PHE A 238 6.11 -2.57 -20.78
C PHE A 238 4.70 -2.19 -20.31
N VAL A 239 4.55 -1.55 -19.14
CA VAL A 239 3.28 -1.00 -18.66
C VAL A 239 3.47 0.46 -18.31
N LYS A 240 2.54 1.31 -18.76
CA LYS A 240 2.49 2.74 -18.46
C LYS A 240 1.07 3.19 -18.17
N TRP A 241 0.87 4.16 -17.28
CA TRP A 241 -0.45 4.72 -17.03
C TRP A 241 -0.40 6.22 -16.70
N ASP A 242 -1.57 6.86 -16.77
CA ASP A 242 -1.72 8.26 -16.38
C ASP A 242 -1.71 8.39 -14.84
N PRO A 243 -0.76 9.12 -14.24
CA PRO A 243 -0.69 9.33 -12.79
C PRO A 243 -1.81 10.23 -12.23
N TYR A 244 -2.42 11.06 -13.07
CA TYR A 244 -3.37 12.08 -12.63
C TYR A 244 -4.82 11.68 -12.83
N ASN A 245 -5.09 10.69 -13.69
CA ASN A 245 -6.45 10.34 -14.05
C ASN A 245 -6.68 8.83 -13.96
N VAL A 246 -7.86 8.44 -13.49
CA VAL A 246 -8.41 7.10 -13.70
C VAL A 246 -9.35 7.19 -14.90
N PRO A 247 -9.03 6.54 -16.04
CA PRO A 247 -9.93 6.53 -17.17
C PRO A 247 -11.09 5.56 -16.92
N ILE A 248 -12.28 5.95 -17.36
CA ILE A 248 -13.45 5.09 -17.50
C ILE A 248 -13.52 4.69 -18.97
N LEU A 249 -13.42 3.39 -19.24
CA LEU A 249 -13.25 2.84 -20.57
C LEU A 249 -14.51 2.08 -21.01
N SER A 250 -14.79 2.08 -22.31
CA SER A 250 -15.80 1.19 -22.89
C SER A 250 -15.25 -0.24 -23.02
N GLU A 251 -16.02 -1.25 -22.63
CA GLU A 251 -15.69 -2.66 -22.90
C GLU A 251 -16.08 -3.10 -24.31
N GLN A 252 -17.02 -2.38 -24.95
CA GLN A 252 -17.64 -2.76 -26.22
C GLN A 252 -17.73 -1.56 -27.17
N THR A 253 -17.98 -1.86 -28.45
CA THR A 253 -18.23 -0.86 -29.50
C THR A 253 -19.72 -0.52 -29.55
N GLY A 254 -20.06 0.77 -29.60
CA GLY A 254 -21.46 1.21 -29.62
C GLY A 254 -21.64 2.71 -29.66
N VAL A 255 -22.89 3.16 -29.57
CA VAL A 255 -23.29 4.57 -29.60
C VAL A 255 -23.61 5.03 -28.18
N ILE A 256 -23.12 6.20 -27.81
CA ILE A 256 -23.27 6.74 -26.46
C ILE A 256 -24.64 7.39 -26.25
N ASP A 257 -25.28 7.07 -25.13
CA ASP A 257 -26.43 7.79 -24.59
C ASP A 257 -26.19 8.17 -23.13
N PHE A 258 -26.76 9.29 -22.69
CA PHE A 258 -26.58 9.80 -21.33
C PHE A 258 -27.87 9.65 -20.52
N HIS A 259 -27.71 9.21 -19.27
CA HIS A 259 -28.78 9.10 -18.30
C HIS A 259 -28.43 9.91 -17.04
N ASP A 260 -29.38 10.67 -16.51
CA ASP A 260 -29.20 11.58 -15.38
C ASP A 260 -28.14 12.69 -15.56
N PHE A 261 -27.86 13.08 -16.82
CA PHE A 261 -27.03 14.24 -17.15
C PHE A 261 -27.92 15.49 -17.28
N ILE A 262 -28.02 16.26 -16.20
CA ILE A 262 -28.85 17.46 -16.07
C ILE A 262 -27.91 18.66 -15.84
N GLU A 263 -27.89 19.58 -16.81
CA GLU A 263 -27.03 20.77 -16.77
C GLU A 263 -27.36 21.66 -15.56
N GLY A 264 -26.32 22.04 -14.81
CA GLY A 264 -26.43 22.83 -13.58
C GLY A 264 -26.82 22.04 -12.32
N VAL A 265 -27.22 20.77 -12.45
CA VAL A 265 -27.58 19.89 -11.31
C VAL A 265 -26.58 18.76 -11.15
N THR A 266 -26.40 17.93 -12.18
CA THR A 266 -25.45 16.81 -12.14
C THR A 266 -24.22 17.05 -13.00
N VAL A 267 -24.29 17.94 -13.99
CA VAL A 267 -23.14 18.27 -14.86
C VAL A 267 -23.00 19.76 -15.09
N LYS A 268 -21.76 20.21 -15.32
CA LYS A 268 -21.44 21.59 -15.71
C LYS A 268 -20.42 21.56 -16.85
N LYS A 269 -20.50 22.53 -17.76
CA LYS A 269 -19.43 22.78 -18.73
C LYS A 269 -18.27 23.48 -18.02
N ASP A 270 -17.10 22.89 -18.11
CA ASP A 270 -15.87 23.44 -17.56
C ASP A 270 -14.76 23.37 -18.60
N VAL A 271 -13.77 24.24 -18.49
CA VAL A 271 -12.61 24.22 -19.39
C VAL A 271 -11.51 23.43 -18.70
N ASP A 272 -11.06 22.36 -19.31
CA ASP A 272 -9.93 21.58 -18.80
C ASP A 272 -8.65 22.44 -18.89
N GLU A 273 -8.08 22.79 -17.73
CA GLU A 273 -6.87 23.63 -17.62
C GLU A 273 -5.65 23.04 -18.34
N SER A 274 -5.63 21.72 -18.57
CA SER A 274 -4.49 21.03 -19.20
C SER A 274 -4.56 21.01 -20.74
N THR A 275 -5.76 20.93 -21.31
CA THR A 275 -5.98 20.79 -22.76
C THR A 275 -6.58 22.04 -23.40
N GLY A 276 -7.15 22.96 -22.61
CA GLY A 276 -7.84 24.16 -23.09
C GLY A 276 -9.16 23.87 -23.83
N LEU A 277 -9.64 22.62 -23.78
CA LEU A 277 -10.89 22.20 -24.41
C LEU A 277 -12.05 22.31 -23.42
N GLU A 278 -13.22 22.73 -23.93
CA GLU A 278 -14.47 22.68 -23.17
C GLU A 278 -14.88 21.22 -22.94
N GLY A 279 -14.85 20.79 -21.69
CA GLY A 279 -15.27 19.47 -21.22
C GLY A 279 -16.54 19.53 -20.37
N THR A 280 -17.22 18.40 -20.23
CA THR A 280 -18.36 18.29 -19.29
C THR A 280 -17.87 17.66 -18.00
N VAL A 281 -18.04 18.32 -16.86
CA VAL A 281 -17.65 17.82 -15.53
C VAL A 281 -18.88 17.42 -14.75
N VAL A 282 -18.83 16.25 -14.13
CA VAL A 282 -19.89 15.77 -13.22
C VAL A 282 -19.76 16.47 -11.87
N LEU A 283 -20.83 17.13 -11.43
CA LEU A 283 -20.93 17.79 -10.13
C LEU A 283 -21.29 16.80 -9.03
N GLU A 284 -20.96 17.15 -7.78
CA GLU A 284 -21.58 16.50 -6.62
C GLU A 284 -23.08 16.79 -6.62
N HIS A 285 -23.89 15.73 -6.52
CA HIS A 285 -25.35 15.77 -6.62
C HIS A 285 -25.98 14.96 -5.49
N LYS A 286 -27.30 15.12 -5.31
CA LYS A 286 -28.08 14.40 -4.29
C LYS A 286 -28.17 12.90 -4.62
N GLU A 287 -28.32 12.08 -3.58
CA GLU A 287 -28.29 10.60 -3.65
C GLU A 287 -29.32 9.98 -4.62
N ASP A 288 -30.34 10.72 -5.04
CA ASP A 288 -31.40 10.23 -5.94
C ASP A 288 -31.03 10.26 -7.43
N LEU A 289 -29.94 10.91 -7.82
CA LEU A 289 -29.49 11.04 -9.21
C LEU A 289 -28.21 10.22 -9.43
N HIS A 290 -28.11 9.49 -10.54
CA HIS A 290 -26.95 8.66 -10.83
C HIS A 290 -26.47 8.86 -12.27
N PRO A 291 -25.58 9.85 -12.51
CA PRO A 291 -25.04 10.13 -13.84
C PRO A 291 -24.39 8.88 -14.44
N GLN A 292 -24.95 8.40 -15.55
CA GLN A 292 -24.53 7.18 -16.21
C GLN A 292 -24.39 7.39 -17.71
N ILE A 293 -23.38 6.74 -18.29
CA ILE A 293 -23.18 6.66 -19.74
C ILE A 293 -23.63 5.27 -20.19
N PHE A 294 -24.63 5.22 -21.05
CA PHE A 294 -25.15 4.01 -21.67
C PHE A 294 -24.50 3.81 -23.03
N LEU A 295 -24.11 2.58 -23.31
CA LEU A 295 -23.63 2.16 -24.63
C LEU A 295 -24.78 1.41 -25.32
N LYS A 296 -25.22 1.88 -26.47
CA LYS A 296 -26.30 1.26 -27.25
C LYS A 296 -25.77 0.62 -28.52
N HIS A 297 -26.38 -0.48 -28.93
CA HIS A 297 -26.06 -1.10 -30.21
C HIS A 297 -26.52 -0.19 -31.37
N PRO A 298 -25.69 0.04 -32.41
CA PRO A 298 -26.00 0.99 -33.49
C PRO A 298 -27.29 0.67 -34.26
N GLU A 299 -27.62 -0.62 -34.40
CA GLU A 299 -28.74 -1.06 -35.25
C GLU A 299 -30.02 -1.41 -34.47
N THR A 300 -29.91 -1.92 -33.24
CA THR A 300 -31.06 -2.42 -32.46
C THR A 300 -31.51 -1.43 -31.39
N GLY A 301 -30.67 -0.45 -31.04
CA GLY A 301 -30.94 0.51 -29.95
C GLY A 301 -30.93 -0.12 -28.56
N GLU A 302 -30.59 -1.40 -28.45
CA GLU A 302 -30.50 -2.14 -27.19
C GLU A 302 -29.28 -1.67 -26.38
N THR A 303 -29.46 -1.55 -25.06
CA THR A 303 -28.37 -1.20 -24.15
C THR A 303 -27.42 -2.38 -24.00
N LEU A 304 -26.18 -2.19 -24.46
CA LEU A 304 -25.10 -3.16 -24.34
C LEU A 304 -24.46 -3.12 -22.95
N SER A 305 -24.09 -1.91 -22.49
CA SER A 305 -23.42 -1.69 -21.20
C SER A 305 -23.76 -0.31 -20.65
N TYR A 306 -23.55 -0.10 -19.35
CA TYR A 306 -23.69 1.20 -18.72
C TYR A 306 -22.54 1.44 -17.74
N TYR A 307 -22.08 2.69 -17.66
CA TYR A 307 -20.95 3.10 -16.85
C TYR A 307 -21.37 4.24 -15.93
N SER A 308 -21.29 4.02 -14.62
CA SER A 308 -21.56 5.06 -13.62
C SER A 308 -20.40 6.05 -13.58
N ILE A 309 -20.71 7.34 -13.67
CA ILE A 309 -19.69 8.39 -13.69
C ILE A 309 -19.66 9.09 -12.33
N PRO A 310 -18.54 9.04 -11.60
CA PRO A 310 -18.45 9.66 -10.28
C PRO A 310 -18.37 11.19 -10.41
N ALA A 311 -18.69 11.88 -9.32
CA ALA A 311 -18.48 13.32 -9.22
C ALA A 311 -17.01 13.69 -9.45
N ALA A 312 -16.79 14.89 -9.98
CA ALA A 312 -15.51 15.42 -10.46
C ALA A 312 -14.91 14.72 -11.69
N ALA A 313 -15.58 13.74 -12.30
CA ALA A 313 -15.11 13.17 -13.56
C ALA A 313 -15.34 14.12 -14.73
N HIS A 314 -14.34 14.22 -15.61
CA HIS A 314 -14.40 14.91 -16.89
C HIS A 314 -14.86 13.92 -17.96
N VAL A 315 -16.02 14.17 -18.55
CA VAL A 315 -16.59 13.36 -19.61
C VAL A 315 -15.97 13.79 -20.94
N MET A 316 -15.38 12.83 -21.64
CA MET A 316 -14.57 13.05 -22.85
C MET A 316 -15.36 12.84 -24.15
N VAL A 317 -16.59 12.35 -24.04
CA VAL A 317 -17.44 11.96 -25.16
C VAL A 317 -18.74 12.76 -25.17
N LYS A 318 -19.42 12.82 -26.32
CA LYS A 318 -20.72 13.47 -26.47
C LYS A 318 -21.83 12.45 -26.70
N LYS A 319 -23.06 12.83 -26.39
CA LYS A 319 -24.25 12.02 -26.67
C LYS A 319 -24.37 11.79 -28.19
N GLY A 320 -24.51 10.54 -28.59
CA GLY A 320 -24.57 10.12 -29.99
C GLY A 320 -23.22 9.78 -30.63
N ASP A 321 -22.10 9.97 -29.91
CA ASP A 321 -20.78 9.57 -30.43
C ASP A 321 -20.69 8.04 -30.55
N SER A 322 -20.07 7.57 -31.62
CA SER A 322 -19.73 6.16 -31.81
C SER A 322 -18.34 5.90 -31.25
N VAL A 323 -18.23 4.95 -30.32
CA VAL A 323 -16.97 4.57 -29.69
C VAL A 323 -16.66 3.11 -29.93
N ILE A 324 -15.37 2.80 -30.03
CA ILE A 324 -14.86 1.43 -30.08
C ILE A 324 -14.63 0.89 -28.67
N ALA A 325 -14.47 -0.41 -28.54
CA ALA A 325 -13.99 -1.02 -27.29
C ALA A 325 -12.61 -0.44 -26.91
N GLY A 326 -12.43 -0.06 -25.64
CA GLY A 326 -11.23 0.57 -25.10
C GLY A 326 -11.19 2.09 -25.22
N ALA A 327 -12.23 2.73 -25.75
CA ALA A 327 -12.31 4.17 -25.81
C ALA A 327 -12.52 4.79 -24.42
N ILE A 328 -11.90 5.95 -24.18
CA ILE A 328 -12.05 6.69 -22.93
C ILE A 328 -13.38 7.45 -22.95
N LEU A 329 -14.31 7.06 -22.09
CA LEU A 329 -15.61 7.71 -21.90
C LEU A 329 -15.49 8.93 -20.99
N ALA A 330 -14.77 8.78 -19.89
CA ALA A 330 -14.53 9.85 -18.92
C ALA A 330 -13.18 9.64 -18.23
N LYS A 331 -12.67 10.72 -17.62
CA LYS A 331 -11.48 10.70 -16.78
C LYS A 331 -11.85 11.24 -15.43
N THR A 332 -11.69 10.43 -14.40
CA THR A 332 -11.78 10.93 -13.02
C THR A 332 -10.39 11.38 -12.63
N PRO A 333 -10.18 12.65 -12.26
CA PRO A 333 -8.94 13.06 -11.65
C PRO A 333 -8.72 12.14 -10.46
N ARG A 334 -7.62 11.39 -10.46
CA ARG A 334 -7.13 10.80 -9.23
C ARG A 334 -7.06 12.00 -8.30
N LYS A 335 -7.80 11.96 -7.18
CA LYS A 335 -7.43 12.81 -6.06
C LYS A 335 -5.97 12.48 -5.89
N VAL A 336 -5.09 13.39 -6.32
CA VAL A 336 -3.67 13.29 -6.03
C VAL A 336 -3.73 13.05 -4.55
N VAL A 337 -3.31 11.86 -4.12
CA VAL A 337 -3.12 11.60 -2.71
C VAL A 337 -2.20 12.73 -2.36
N ARG A 338 -2.77 13.81 -1.79
CA ARG A 338 -2.01 14.94 -1.29
C ARG A 338 -1.02 14.21 -0.43
N THR A 339 0.23 14.23 -0.88
CA THR A 339 1.37 13.48 -0.34
C THR A 339 1.06 13.26 1.12
N LYS A 340 0.71 12.02 1.51
CA LYS A 340 0.21 11.65 2.86
C LYS A 340 0.86 12.62 3.82
N ASP A 341 0.09 13.59 4.33
CA ASP A 341 0.61 14.89 4.76
C ASP A 341 1.94 14.73 5.51
N ILE A 342 3.06 14.94 4.80
CA ILE A 342 4.43 14.70 5.29
C ILE A 342 4.65 15.54 6.56
N THR A 343 3.86 16.60 6.75
CA THR A 343 3.93 17.50 7.91
C THR A 343 3.28 16.95 9.20
N GLY A 344 2.59 15.79 9.11
CA GLY A 344 1.86 15.15 10.20
C GLY A 344 2.50 13.89 10.81
N GLY A 345 3.70 13.49 10.39
CA GLY A 345 4.31 12.19 10.73
C GLY A 345 4.35 11.87 12.23
N LEU A 346 4.84 12.79 13.07
CA LEU A 346 4.94 12.55 14.52
C LEU A 346 3.60 12.39 15.24
N PRO A 347 2.58 13.23 14.98
CA PRO A 347 1.23 12.97 15.46
C PRO A 347 0.73 11.55 15.14
N ARG A 348 1.04 11.04 13.94
CA ARG A 348 0.67 9.67 13.56
C ARG A 348 1.46 8.62 14.33
N VAL A 349 2.76 8.79 14.50
CA VAL A 349 3.60 7.89 15.33
C VAL A 349 3.10 7.86 16.78
N ALA A 350 2.77 9.01 17.36
CA ALA A 350 2.19 9.10 18.70
C ALA A 350 0.81 8.41 18.76
N GLU A 351 -0.02 8.54 17.73
CA GLU A 351 -1.32 7.86 17.62
C GLU A 351 -1.16 6.33 17.63
N LEU A 352 -0.15 5.82 16.91
CA LEU A 352 0.18 4.39 16.86
C LEU A 352 0.67 3.86 18.20
N PHE A 353 1.61 4.56 18.86
CA PHE A 353 2.13 4.15 20.18
C PHE A 353 1.08 4.25 21.29
N GLU A 354 0.15 5.20 21.20
CA GLU A 354 -0.97 5.30 22.14
C GLU A 354 -2.15 4.41 21.76
N ALA A 355 -2.03 3.61 20.68
CA ALA A 355 -3.06 2.77 20.10
C ALA A 355 -4.42 3.50 19.98
N ARG A 356 -4.41 4.77 19.55
CA ARG A 356 -5.65 5.55 19.43
C ARG A 356 -6.41 5.12 18.19
N ARG A 357 -7.74 5.17 18.28
CA ARG A 357 -8.60 4.97 17.10
C ARG A 357 -8.51 6.20 16.19
N PRO A 358 -8.13 6.05 14.91
CA PRO A 358 -8.12 7.15 13.95
C PRO A 358 -9.53 7.70 13.72
N LYS A 359 -9.64 9.00 13.42
CA LYS A 359 -10.94 9.65 13.16
C LYS A 359 -11.63 9.12 11.90
N GLU A 360 -10.85 8.87 10.85
CA GLU A 360 -11.32 8.33 9.57
C GLU A 360 -10.81 6.89 9.38
N ALA A 361 -10.98 6.06 10.41
CA ALA A 361 -10.50 4.68 10.40
C ALA A 361 -11.06 3.88 9.22
N ALA A 362 -10.23 3.09 8.55
CA ALA A 362 -10.62 2.13 7.51
C ALA A 362 -11.41 0.95 8.11
N GLU A 363 -12.31 0.37 7.31
CA GLU A 363 -12.97 -0.89 7.60
C GLU A 363 -12.11 -2.03 7.01
N ILE A 364 -11.89 -3.09 7.76
CA ILE A 364 -11.15 -4.29 7.32
C ILE A 364 -12.08 -5.51 7.23
N ALA A 365 -11.76 -6.44 6.33
CA ALA A 365 -12.47 -7.71 6.21
C ALA A 365 -12.19 -8.58 7.45
N ARG A 366 -13.24 -9.11 8.09
CA ARG A 366 -13.08 -9.99 9.28
C ARG A 366 -12.90 -11.46 8.91
N ILE A 367 -13.32 -11.85 7.72
CA ILE A 367 -13.20 -13.20 7.17
C ILE A 367 -12.61 -13.14 5.75
N ASP A 368 -12.07 -14.26 5.30
CA ASP A 368 -11.70 -14.47 3.89
C ASP A 368 -12.96 -14.73 3.07
N GLY A 369 -13.05 -14.20 1.85
CA GLY A 369 -14.21 -14.49 1.00
C GLY A 369 -14.43 -13.52 -0.15
N ILE A 370 -15.61 -13.64 -0.78
CA ILE A 370 -16.02 -12.80 -1.90
C ILE A 370 -16.90 -11.65 -1.43
N VAL A 371 -16.63 -10.46 -1.97
CA VAL A 371 -17.36 -9.23 -1.67
C VAL A 371 -18.66 -9.15 -2.47
N GLU A 372 -19.77 -8.93 -1.76
CA GLU A 372 -21.10 -8.66 -2.29
C GLU A 372 -21.65 -7.34 -1.75
N PHE A 373 -22.29 -6.53 -2.59
CA PHE A 373 -23.01 -5.33 -2.12
C PHE A 373 -24.47 -5.67 -1.88
N ALA A 374 -24.92 -5.54 -0.63
CA ALA A 374 -26.29 -5.86 -0.20
C ALA A 374 -27.16 -4.59 -0.05
N GLY A 375 -26.91 -3.57 -0.88
CA GLY A 375 -27.65 -2.30 -0.91
C GLY A 375 -27.28 -1.35 0.23
N THR A 376 -28.27 -0.59 0.70
CA THR A 376 -28.10 0.43 1.75
C THR A 376 -28.99 0.09 2.94
N ALA A 377 -28.42 0.10 4.14
CA ALA A 377 -29.13 -0.07 5.39
C ALA A 377 -28.85 1.12 6.32
N ARG A 378 -29.90 1.78 6.83
CA ARG A 378 -29.81 2.89 7.80
C ARG A 378 -28.85 4.03 7.37
N GLY A 379 -28.88 4.41 6.09
CA GLY A 379 -28.00 5.46 5.54
C GLY A 379 -26.52 5.06 5.44
N ARG A 380 -26.20 3.77 5.53
CA ARG A 380 -24.87 3.19 5.31
C ARG A 380 -24.95 2.14 4.21
N ARG A 381 -23.93 2.04 3.39
CA ARG A 381 -23.80 0.97 2.40
C ARG A 381 -23.47 -0.33 3.12
N LYS A 382 -24.18 -1.39 2.76
CA LYS A 382 -23.97 -2.72 3.31
C LYS A 382 -23.10 -3.52 2.34
N LEU A 383 -21.94 -3.93 2.81
CA LEU A 383 -21.02 -4.81 2.11
C LEU A 383 -20.99 -6.14 2.87
N VAL A 384 -21.16 -7.25 2.18
CA VAL A 384 -21.12 -8.59 2.76
C VAL A 384 -19.90 -9.30 2.20
N VAL A 385 -19.10 -9.91 3.06
CA VAL A 385 -18.03 -10.83 2.65
C VAL A 385 -18.54 -12.23 2.91
N ARG A 386 -18.53 -13.10 1.90
CA ARG A 386 -18.99 -14.49 1.98
C ARG A 386 -17.84 -15.46 1.76
N ASP A 387 -17.58 -16.33 2.72
CA ASP A 387 -16.64 -17.44 2.54
C ASP A 387 -17.26 -18.48 1.60
N GLN A 388 -16.54 -18.85 0.54
CA GLN A 388 -17.02 -19.84 -0.43
C GLN A 388 -16.99 -21.29 0.10
N VAL A 389 -16.16 -21.58 1.09
CA VAL A 389 -15.94 -22.93 1.62
C VAL A 389 -16.88 -23.21 2.79
N THR A 390 -16.94 -22.30 3.77
CA THR A 390 -17.79 -22.49 4.95
C THR A 390 -19.22 -22.02 4.73
N GLY A 391 -19.42 -21.08 3.80
CA GLY A 391 -20.70 -20.40 3.58
C GLY A 391 -20.99 -19.30 4.61
N ASP A 392 -20.03 -18.98 5.49
CA ASP A 392 -20.17 -17.92 6.49
C ASP A 392 -20.26 -16.55 5.80
N GLU A 393 -21.09 -15.68 6.35
CA GLU A 393 -21.30 -14.31 5.86
C GLU A 393 -20.97 -13.31 6.96
N GLU A 394 -20.14 -12.33 6.65
CA GLU A 394 -19.86 -11.20 7.52
C GLU A 394 -20.36 -9.89 6.90
N GLU A 395 -21.13 -9.13 7.68
CA GLU A 395 -21.69 -7.85 7.24
C GLU A 395 -20.88 -6.64 7.71
N HIS A 396 -20.52 -5.76 6.78
CA HIS A 396 -19.82 -4.50 7.00
C HIS A 396 -20.70 -3.30 6.64
N LEU A 397 -20.90 -2.39 7.59
CA LEU A 397 -21.72 -1.18 7.42
C LEU A 397 -20.86 0.06 7.18
N ILE A 398 -20.70 0.44 5.92
CA ILE A 398 -19.80 1.49 5.47
C ILE A 398 -20.55 2.82 5.30
N PRO A 399 -20.09 3.93 5.91
CA PRO A 399 -20.68 5.26 5.68
C PRO A 399 -20.74 5.65 4.20
N MET A 400 -21.82 6.33 3.79
CA MET A 400 -22.04 6.79 2.39
C MET A 400 -20.86 7.60 1.82
N GLY A 401 -20.28 8.51 2.61
CA GLY A 401 -19.17 9.37 2.15
C GLY A 401 -17.78 8.71 2.10
N LYS A 402 -17.63 7.45 2.50
CA LYS A 402 -16.31 6.78 2.60
C LYS A 402 -15.95 6.05 1.31
N HIS A 403 -14.75 6.21 0.77
CA HIS A 403 -14.42 5.50 -0.47
C HIS A 403 -14.19 4.00 -0.21
N ILE A 404 -14.89 3.14 -0.97
CA ILE A 404 -14.74 1.67 -0.91
C ILE A 404 -13.67 1.29 -1.93
N VAL A 405 -12.64 0.56 -1.51
CA VAL A 405 -11.50 0.21 -2.38
C VAL A 405 -11.70 -1.10 -3.15
N VAL A 406 -12.63 -1.94 -2.68
CA VAL A 406 -12.98 -3.24 -3.25
C VAL A 406 -14.23 -3.18 -4.12
N PHE A 407 -14.33 -4.08 -5.09
CA PHE A 407 -15.45 -4.22 -6.02
C PHE A 407 -16.27 -5.48 -5.74
N ARG A 408 -17.46 -5.55 -6.35
CA ARG A 408 -18.32 -6.73 -6.26
C ARG A 408 -17.65 -7.90 -6.96
N GLY A 409 -17.58 -9.04 -6.30
CA GLY A 409 -16.93 -10.24 -6.81
C GLY A 409 -15.44 -10.33 -6.49
N ASP A 410 -14.86 -9.31 -5.85
CA ASP A 410 -13.46 -9.36 -5.41
C ASP A 410 -13.28 -10.38 -4.30
N HIS A 411 -12.23 -11.19 -4.40
CA HIS A 411 -11.80 -12.06 -3.31
C HIS A 411 -10.92 -11.25 -2.36
N VAL A 412 -11.34 -11.12 -1.11
CA VAL A 412 -10.62 -10.41 -0.06
C VAL A 412 -10.05 -11.38 0.96
N LYS A 413 -8.87 -11.05 1.48
CA LYS A 413 -8.29 -11.77 2.61
C LYS A 413 -8.70 -11.15 3.93
N LYS A 414 -8.73 -11.95 4.98
CA LYS A 414 -8.90 -11.53 6.36
C LYS A 414 -7.87 -10.46 6.71
N GLY A 415 -8.34 -9.36 7.30
CA GLY A 415 -7.54 -8.17 7.62
C GLY A 415 -7.33 -7.19 6.46
N GLN A 416 -7.74 -7.52 5.22
CA GLN A 416 -7.60 -6.62 4.09
C GLN A 416 -8.54 -5.42 4.22
N GLN A 417 -8.04 -4.22 3.86
CA GLN A 417 -8.85 -3.00 3.90
C GLN A 417 -9.95 -3.03 2.83
N LEU A 418 -11.19 -2.80 3.26
CA LEU A 418 -12.37 -2.67 2.40
C LEU A 418 -12.61 -1.21 1.98
N THR A 419 -12.15 -0.26 2.78
CA THR A 419 -12.30 1.18 2.54
C THR A 419 -10.98 1.92 2.71
N GLU A 420 -10.87 3.11 2.15
CA GLU A 420 -9.73 4.00 2.41
C GLU A 420 -9.66 4.46 3.88
N GLY A 421 -8.44 4.73 4.33
CA GLY A 421 -8.14 5.28 5.65
C GLY A 421 -7.08 4.48 6.42
N PRO A 422 -6.62 4.99 7.57
CA PRO A 422 -5.75 4.24 8.49
C PRO A 422 -6.51 3.10 9.17
N VAL A 423 -5.86 1.94 9.33
CA VAL A 423 -6.45 0.79 10.06
C VAL A 423 -6.34 1.00 11.57
N VAL A 424 -7.35 0.50 12.30
CA VAL A 424 -7.39 0.50 13.77
C VAL A 424 -6.54 -0.67 14.31
N PRO A 425 -5.51 -0.41 15.14
CA PRO A 425 -4.67 -1.47 15.71
C PRO A 425 -5.45 -2.57 16.46
N GLN A 426 -6.48 -2.18 17.23
CA GLN A 426 -7.30 -3.13 17.99
C GLN A 426 -8.06 -4.10 17.08
N GLU A 427 -8.56 -3.61 15.94
CA GLU A 427 -9.29 -4.45 14.99
C GLU A 427 -8.34 -5.46 14.32
N ILE A 428 -7.08 -5.10 14.05
CA ILE A 428 -6.06 -6.04 13.56
C ILE A 428 -5.77 -7.12 14.60
N LEU A 429 -5.65 -6.75 15.88
CA LEU A 429 -5.41 -7.72 16.95
C LEU A 429 -6.55 -8.73 17.10
N GLU A 430 -7.79 -8.23 17.08
CA GLU A 430 -8.99 -9.06 17.22
C GLU A 430 -9.20 -9.99 16.02
N VAL A 431 -8.92 -9.48 14.82
CA VAL A 431 -9.15 -10.21 13.57
C VAL A 431 -7.96 -11.09 13.24
N CYS A 432 -6.77 -10.52 13.04
CA CYS A 432 -5.60 -11.22 12.51
C CYS A 432 -4.74 -11.86 13.61
N GLY A 433 -4.63 -11.19 14.76
CA GLY A 433 -3.82 -11.66 15.88
C GLY A 433 -2.60 -10.77 16.17
N PRO A 434 -1.77 -11.17 17.16
CA PRO A 434 -0.68 -10.33 17.65
C PRO A 434 0.47 -10.19 16.65
N GLN A 435 0.76 -11.22 15.85
CA GLN A 435 1.89 -11.21 14.93
C GLN A 435 1.68 -10.21 13.79
N GLU A 436 0.49 -10.20 13.19
CA GLU A 436 0.09 -9.26 12.15
C GLU A 436 -0.02 -7.83 12.69
N LEU A 437 -0.50 -7.65 13.92
CA LEU A 437 -0.50 -6.34 14.55
C LEU A 437 0.93 -5.80 14.73
N GLN A 438 1.85 -6.64 15.20
CA GLN A 438 3.25 -6.26 15.40
C GLN A 438 3.89 -5.83 14.08
N GLU A 439 3.70 -6.63 13.02
CA GLU A 439 4.21 -6.31 11.69
C GLU A 439 3.62 -4.97 11.18
N TYR A 440 2.31 -4.78 11.32
CA TYR A 440 1.65 -3.53 10.93
C TYR A 440 2.20 -2.31 11.67
N LEU A 441 2.36 -2.38 12.99
CA LEU A 441 2.88 -1.26 13.79
C LEU A 441 4.32 -0.91 13.42
N VAL A 442 5.19 -1.91 13.29
CA VAL A 442 6.59 -1.70 12.88
C VAL A 442 6.66 -1.07 11.50
N ASN A 443 5.88 -1.59 10.54
CA ASN A 443 5.88 -1.08 9.17
C ASN A 443 5.34 0.36 9.09
N GLU A 444 4.22 0.67 9.76
CA GLU A 444 3.64 2.02 9.74
C GLU A 444 4.57 3.06 10.39
N VAL A 445 5.19 2.73 11.53
CA VAL A 445 6.15 3.64 12.17
C VAL A 445 7.39 3.80 11.28
N GLN A 446 7.90 2.72 10.68
CA GLN A 446 9.03 2.80 9.76
C GLN A 446 8.76 3.68 8.57
N MET A 447 7.60 3.51 7.92
CA MET A 447 7.21 4.33 6.77
C MET A 447 7.25 5.82 7.12
N VAL A 448 6.73 6.20 8.30
CA VAL A 448 6.74 7.60 8.72
C VAL A 448 8.17 8.12 8.90
N TYR A 449 9.07 7.40 9.56
CA TYR A 449 10.45 7.85 9.74
C TYR A 449 11.22 7.89 8.42
N ARG A 450 11.03 6.89 7.55
CA ARG A 450 11.68 6.76 6.25
C ARG A 450 11.25 7.85 5.28
N LEU A 451 9.96 8.20 5.24
CA LEU A 451 9.45 9.35 4.47
C LEU A 451 10.08 10.67 4.90
N GLN A 452 10.58 10.77 6.13
CA GLN A 452 11.29 11.94 6.64
C GLN A 452 12.81 11.83 6.48
N GLY A 453 13.31 10.80 5.80
CA GLY A 453 14.72 10.55 5.58
C GLY A 453 15.49 10.08 6.82
N VAL A 454 14.78 9.58 7.85
CA VAL A 454 15.40 9.02 9.05
C VAL A 454 15.38 7.50 8.97
N GLU A 455 16.56 6.91 9.12
CA GLU A 455 16.71 5.47 9.18
C GLU A 455 16.68 5.00 10.62
N ILE A 456 15.67 4.20 10.97
CA ILE A 456 15.60 3.48 12.24
C ILE A 456 15.69 1.99 11.92
N ASN A 457 16.21 1.19 12.85
CA ASN A 457 16.13 -0.26 12.73
C ASN A 457 14.88 -0.77 13.45
N ASP A 458 14.20 -1.74 12.84
CA ASP A 458 12.99 -2.38 13.36
C ASP A 458 13.13 -2.92 14.79
N LYS A 459 14.34 -3.08 15.33
CA LYS A 459 14.55 -3.63 16.69
C LYS A 459 14.20 -2.65 17.80
N HIS A 460 14.13 -1.38 17.43
CA HIS A 460 13.85 -0.29 18.36
C HIS A 460 12.36 0.03 18.45
N ILE A 461 11.60 -0.28 17.40
CA ILE A 461 10.15 -0.14 17.34
C ILE A 461 9.53 -1.40 17.96
#